data_AF-A0AA86QF60-F1
#
_entry.id   AF-A0AA86QF60-F1
#
_cell.length_a   1.000
_cell.length_b   1.000
_cell.length_c   1.000
_cell.angle_alpha   90.00
_cell.angle_beta   90.00
_cell.angle_gamma   90.00
#
_symmetry.space_group_name_H-M   'P 1'
#
loop_
_entity.id
_entity.type
_entity.pdbx_description
1 polymer ?
#
loop_
_entity_poly.entity_id
_entity_poly.type
_entity_poly.pdbx_seq_one_letter_code
_entity_poly.pdbx_strand_id
1 'polypeptide(L)'
;MLCMFAAIFNSELTKIDFKCDVCVIVIDSVYAYVEDQDNEQAVTEYLSKVCQYIPVDLFNWCEQIIEIYYQELIQAIVDGHPPYEICQSLQLC
;
A
#
# COMPACT_ATOMS: atom_id res chain seq x y z
N MET A 1 -3.85 31.46 32.23
CA MET A 1 -4.05 30.29 33.12
C MET A 1 -5.54 29.99 33.09
N LEU A 2 -6.10 29.33 32.08
CA LEU A 2 -5.83 27.96 31.61
C LEU A 2 -6.01 27.89 30.08
N CYS A 3 -5.16 27.09 29.45
CA CYS A 3 -4.83 26.98 28.02
C CYS A 3 -6.05 26.70 27.12
N MET A 4 -6.39 27.46 26.07
CA MET A 4 -5.71 27.60 24.76
C MET A 4 -5.45 26.31 23.93
N PHE A 5 -6.10 25.18 24.22
CA PHE A 5 -6.00 23.98 23.34
C PHE A 5 -7.35 23.42 22.86
N ALA A 6 -8.32 24.29 22.62
CA ALA A 6 -9.38 24.00 21.65
C ALA A 6 -9.01 24.73 20.36
N ALA A 7 -8.85 23.97 19.26
CA ALA A 7 -8.45 24.41 17.92
C ALA A 7 -6.94 24.47 17.57
N ILE A 8 -6.15 23.43 17.89
CA ILE A 8 -5.02 23.00 17.02
C ILE A 8 -4.81 21.47 17.18
N PHE A 9 -5.69 20.67 16.58
CA PHE A 9 -5.31 19.37 16.02
C PHE A 9 -6.18 19.19 14.77
N ASN A 10 -5.94 20.04 13.78
CA ASN A 10 -6.35 19.73 12.42
C ASN A 10 -5.37 18.67 11.92
N SER A 11 -5.79 17.41 11.83
CA SER A 11 -4.97 16.26 11.46
C SER A 11 -4.61 16.20 9.97
N GLU A 12 -4.79 17.28 9.21
CA GLU A 12 -4.78 17.26 7.73
C GLU A 12 -3.56 17.90 7.05
N LEU A 13 -2.48 18.24 7.77
CA LEU A 13 -1.26 18.78 7.11
C LEU A 13 0.07 18.11 7.54
N THR A 14 0.03 17.07 8.37
CA THR A 14 1.20 16.22 8.69
C THR A 14 0.82 14.76 8.90
N LYS A 15 -0.26 14.28 8.25
CA LYS A 15 -0.49 12.85 8.13
C LYS A 15 0.31 12.42 6.91
N ILE A 16 1.53 11.95 7.12
CA ILE A 16 2.09 10.94 6.22
C ILE A 16 0.99 9.89 6.12
N ASP A 17 0.31 9.79 4.98
CA ASP A 17 -0.74 8.77 4.85
C ASP A 17 -0.04 7.43 4.72
N PHE A 18 0.27 6.90 5.90
CA PHE A 18 1.04 5.69 6.05
C PHE A 18 0.40 4.52 5.31
N LYS A 19 -0.92 4.54 5.10
CA LYS A 19 -1.62 3.53 4.30
C LYS A 19 -1.33 3.70 2.81
N CYS A 20 -1.39 4.93 2.31
CA CYS A 20 -1.04 5.27 0.94
C CYS A 20 0.41 4.87 0.63
N ASP A 21 1.35 5.27 1.49
CA ASP A 21 2.77 4.98 1.30
C ASP A 21 3.05 3.48 1.31
N VAL A 22 2.50 2.73 2.27
CA VAL A 22 2.71 1.27 2.32
C VAL A 22 2.10 0.58 1.11
N CYS A 23 0.89 0.99 0.69
CA CYS A 23 0.26 0.44 -0.50
C CYS A 23 1.12 0.68 -1.76
N VAL A 24 1.60 1.91 -1.95
CA VAL A 24 2.44 2.27 -3.11
C VAL A 24 3.74 1.47 -3.08
N ILE A 25 4.41 1.36 -1.92
CA ILE A 25 5.66 0.59 -1.77
C ILE A 25 5.42 -0.90 -2.11
N VAL A 26 4.32 -1.49 -1.67
CA VAL A 26 3.98 -2.89 -1.97
C VAL A 26 3.87 -3.09 -3.48
N ILE A 27 3.13 -2.22 -4.17
CA ILE A 27 2.92 -2.35 -5.62
C ILE A 27 4.21 -2.06 -6.39
N ASP A 28 4.94 -1.00 -6.03
CA ASP A 28 6.24 -0.68 -6.63
C ASP A 28 7.22 -1.85 -6.50
N SER A 29 7.19 -2.57 -5.36
CA SER A 29 8.02 -3.75 -5.20
C SER A 29 7.64 -4.87 -6.17
N VAL A 30 6.34 -5.07 -6.44
CA VAL A 30 5.90 -6.05 -7.45
C VAL A 30 6.43 -5.64 -8.82
N TYR A 31 6.28 -4.38 -9.21
CA TYR A 31 6.78 -3.87 -10.49
C TYR A 31 8.30 -3.89 -10.62
N ALA A 32 9.04 -3.79 -9.52
CA ALA A 32 10.49 -3.85 -9.52
C ALA A 32 11.04 -5.28 -9.62
N TYR A 33 10.33 -6.28 -9.08
CA TYR A 33 10.86 -7.63 -8.87
C TYR A 33 10.14 -8.74 -9.64
N VAL A 34 8.97 -8.46 -10.22
CA VAL A 34 8.26 -9.38 -11.11
C VAL A 34 8.49 -8.93 -12.56
N GLU A 35 9.20 -9.76 -13.33
CA GLU A 35 9.54 -9.46 -14.73
C GLU A 35 8.32 -9.48 -15.66
N ASP A 36 7.42 -10.45 -15.45
CA ASP A 36 6.19 -10.64 -16.23
C ASP A 36 4.98 -10.33 -15.35
N GLN A 37 4.57 -9.06 -15.37
CA GLN A 37 3.48 -8.53 -14.54
C GLN A 37 2.11 -8.92 -15.08
N ASP A 38 2.03 -9.33 -16.35
CA ASP A 38 0.80 -9.84 -16.99
C ASP A 38 0.53 -11.30 -16.57
N ASN A 39 1.53 -11.99 -16.02
CA ASN A 39 1.41 -13.34 -15.49
C ASN A 39 0.87 -13.32 -14.05
N GLU A 40 -0.44 -13.55 -13.93
CA GLU A 40 -1.14 -13.62 -12.65
C GLU A 40 -0.47 -14.56 -11.63
N GLN A 41 0.09 -15.69 -12.08
CA GLN A 41 0.77 -16.62 -11.18
C GLN A 41 2.06 -15.99 -10.61
N ALA A 42 2.86 -15.33 -11.44
CA ALA A 42 4.10 -14.68 -11.00
C ALA A 42 3.81 -13.54 -10.00
N VAL A 43 2.77 -12.74 -10.28
CA VAL A 43 2.29 -11.69 -9.37
C VAL A 43 1.81 -12.29 -8.05
N THR A 44 0.97 -13.32 -8.08
CA THR A 44 0.44 -14.01 -6.89
C THR A 44 1.57 -14.57 -6.03
N GLU A 45 2.54 -15.27 -6.63
CA GLU A 45 3.68 -15.84 -5.92
C GLU A 45 4.52 -14.77 -5.22
N TYR A 46 4.74 -13.62 -5.87
CA TYR A 46 5.46 -12.52 -5.24
C TYR A 46 4.64 -11.82 -4.15
N LEU A 47 3.37 -11.51 -4.42
CA LEU A 47 2.50 -10.78 -3.49
C LEU A 47 2.29 -11.57 -2.19
N SER A 48 2.24 -12.91 -2.24
CA SER A 48 2.13 -13.78 -1.06
C SER A 48 3.28 -13.65 -0.04
N LYS A 49 4.43 -13.11 -0.45
CA LYS A 49 5.64 -12.95 0.36
C LYS A 49 6.13 -11.52 0.43
N VAL A 50 5.42 -10.57 -0.18
CA VAL A 50 5.89 -9.19 -0.35
C VAL A 50 6.22 -8.54 0.99
N CYS A 51 5.41 -8.76 2.02
CA CYS A 51 5.61 -8.18 3.34
C CYS A 51 6.91 -8.62 4.02
N GLN A 52 7.53 -9.72 3.60
CA GLN A 52 8.85 -10.16 4.08
C GLN A 52 9.99 -9.28 3.53
N TYR A 53 9.75 -8.52 2.46
CA TYR A 53 10.71 -7.62 1.84
C TYR A 53 10.49 -6.15 2.24
N ILE A 54 9.45 -5.88 3.02
CA ILE A 54 9.11 -4.55 3.52
C ILE A 54 9.82 -4.31 4.87
N PRO A 55 10.25 -3.06 5.18
CA PRO A 55 10.81 -2.73 6.47
C PRO A 55 9.91 -3.15 7.64
N VAL A 56 10.53 -3.63 8.73
CA VAL A 56 9.83 -4.20 9.89
C VAL A 56 8.77 -3.26 10.50
N ASP A 57 9.02 -1.95 10.48
CA ASP A 57 8.09 -0.94 11.01
C ASP A 57 6.79 -0.82 10.19
N LEU A 58 6.79 -1.29 8.94
CA LEU A 58 5.63 -1.28 8.05
C LEU A 58 4.96 -2.66 7.92
N PHE A 59 5.56 -3.72 8.49
CA PHE A 59 5.13 -5.11 8.29
C PHE A 59 3.64 -5.32 8.58
N ASN A 60 3.16 -4.87 9.75
CA ASN A 60 1.76 -5.05 10.14
C ASN A 60 0.78 -4.35 9.20
N TRP A 61 1.19 -3.24 8.60
CA TRP A 61 0.36 -2.52 7.64
C TRP A 61 0.35 -3.20 6.28
N CYS A 62 1.49 -3.73 5.86
CA CYS A 62 1.57 -4.57 4.67
C CYS A 62 0.65 -5.79 4.80
N GLU A 63 0.76 -6.54 5.90
CA GLU A 63 -0.09 -7.73 6.14
C GLU A 63 -1.58 -7.38 6.10
N GLN A 64 -1.99 -6.25 6.71
CA GLN A 64 -3.39 -5.80 6.64
C GLN A 64 -3.84 -5.45 5.23
N ILE A 65 -2.99 -4.79 4.43
CA ILE A 65 -3.33 -4.45 3.04
C ILE A 65 -3.44 -5.73 2.21
N ILE A 66 -2.49 -6.65 2.34
CA ILE A 66 -2.50 -7.94 1.64
C ILE A 66 -3.71 -8.77 2.07
N GLU A 67 -4.05 -8.85 3.35
CA GLU A 67 -5.20 -9.62 3.84
C GLU A 67 -6.53 -9.09 3.27
N ILE A 68 -6.69 -7.77 3.17
CA ILE A 68 -7.95 -7.14 2.77
C ILE A 68 -8.10 -7.07 1.25
N TYR A 69 -7.02 -6.76 0.53
CA TYR A 69 -7.07 -6.36 -0.89
C TYR A 69 -6.31 -7.31 -1.82
N TYR A 70 -5.98 -8.53 -1.37
CA TYR A 70 -5.14 -9.46 -2.12
C TYR A 70 -5.56 -9.62 -3.59
N GLN A 71 -6.85 -9.91 -3.81
CA GLN A 71 -7.38 -10.21 -5.14
C GLN A 71 -7.43 -8.96 -6.01
N GLU A 72 -7.84 -7.82 -5.44
CA GLU A 72 -7.90 -6.53 -6.11
C GLU A 72 -6.50 -6.06 -6.53
N LEU A 73 -5.49 -6.25 -5.67
CA LEU A 73 -4.10 -5.95 -5.99
C LEU A 73 -3.59 -6.80 -7.15
N ILE A 74 -3.83 -8.11 -7.14
CA ILE A 74 -3.42 -9.00 -8.24
C ILE A 74 -4.01 -8.51 -9.56
N GLN A 75 -5.33 -8.30 -9.60
CA GLN A 75 -6.01 -7.90 -10.82
C GLN A 75 -5.54 -6.53 -11.30
N ALA A 76 -5.43 -5.55 -10.41
CA ALA A 76 -5.01 -4.21 -10.80
C ALA A 76 -3.55 -4.16 -11.29
N ILE A 77 -2.68 -5.01 -10.72
CA ILE A 77 -1.28 -5.14 -11.16
C ILE A 77 -1.20 -5.77 -12.55
N VAL A 78 -1.95 -6.86 -12.77
CA VAL A 78 -2.02 -7.56 -14.07
C VAL A 78 -2.64 -6.68 -15.15
N ASP A 79 -3.60 -5.83 -14.79
CA ASP A 79 -4.18 -4.82 -15.68
C ASP A 79 -3.24 -3.62 -15.94
N GLY A 80 -2.07 -3.58 -15.29
CA GLY A 80 -1.02 -2.59 -15.52
C GLY A 80 -1.32 -1.19 -14.97
N HIS A 81 -2.17 -1.09 -13.94
CA HIS A 81 -2.52 0.18 -13.34
C HIS A 81 -1.37 0.82 -12.54
N PRO A 82 -1.16 2.15 -12.60
CA PRO A 82 -0.11 2.80 -11.81
C PRO A 82 -0.31 2.62 -10.30
N PRO A 83 0.77 2.46 -9.50
CA PRO A 83 0.68 2.20 -8.05
C PRO A 83 -0.23 3.17 -7.29
N TYR A 84 -0.09 4.47 -7.57
CA TYR A 84 -0.90 5.49 -6.91
C TYR A 84 -2.39 5.38 -7.26
N GLU A 85 -2.72 5.06 -8.52
CA GLU A 85 -4.11 4.90 -8.97
C GLU A 85 -4.75 3.66 -8.35
N ILE A 86 -3.99 2.56 -8.23
CA ILE A 86 -4.43 1.36 -7.52
C ILE A 86 -4.75 1.73 -6.07
N CYS A 87 -3.82 2.36 -5.36
CA CYS A 87 -4.00 2.70 -3.95
C CYS A 87 -5.14 3.71 -3.72
N GLN A 88 -5.36 4.63 -4.67
CA GLN A 88 -6.50 5.55 -4.65
C GLN A 88 -7.83 4.81 -4.83
N SER A 89 -7.89 3.82 -5.73
CA SER A 89 -9.10 3.01 -5.94
C SER A 89 -9.50 2.21 -4.71
N LEU A 90 -8.53 1.84 -3.86
CA LEU A 90 -8.70 1.11 -2.61
C LEU A 90 -8.98 2.02 -1.40
N GLN A 91 -9.04 3.34 -1.60
CA GLN A 91 -9.18 4.35 -0.54
C GLN A 91 -8.05 4.31 0.50
N LEU A 92 -6.86 3.89 0.06
CA LEU A 92 -5.62 3.94 0.84
C LEU A 92 -4.86 5.24 0.55
N CYS A 93 -5.06 5.78 -0.65
CA CYS A 93 -4.92 7.18 -1.04
C CYS A 93 -6.31 7.70 -1.48
#